data_AF-A0A1B1E664-F1
#
_entry.id   AF-A0A1B1E664-F1
#
_cell.length_a   1.000
_cell.length_b   1.000
_cell.length_c   1.000
_cell.angle_alpha   90.00
_cell.angle_beta   90.00
_cell.angle_gamma   90.00
#
_symmetry.space_group_name_H-M   'P 1'
#
loop_
_entity.id
_entity.type
_entity.pdbx_description
1 polymer ?
#
loop_
_entity_poly.entity_id
_entity_poly.type
_entity_poly.pdbx_seq_one_letter_code
_entity_poly.pdbx_strand_id
1 'polypeptide(L)'
;MSKELKSYMLKAMKEYQHYFEKTSTKNCYLEDNIGLVKELKIDEDNGYNEDIFLKIQKQFHLHDFFNLSLLFPVKFFNKNGKTLVQLISEDTTQNDLELIQAVLKNIEHNELNKLNFFNMENIIFELLDEIIRQITVECPKRGFALLMINNEIQKNINYYKNLIDIIEHNNDMNNQNYKEQLQQHKLFLDELATEEIELKEKLLDSQNELQLLKNENLKKMQENKNKKEIQYDLLKHNESLLEKIKEIYDKQGEI
;
A
#
# COMPACT_ATOMS: atom_id res chain seq x y z
N MET A 1 -3.83 -39.87 21.38
CA MET A 1 -5.03 -39.13 21.86
C MET A 1 -6.25 -39.99 21.58
N SER A 2 -7.12 -40.23 22.55
CA SER A 2 -8.35 -41.01 22.36
C SER A 2 -9.45 -40.15 21.69
N LYS A 3 -10.42 -40.81 21.04
CA LYS A 3 -11.61 -40.12 20.50
C LYS A 3 -12.38 -39.35 21.57
N GLU A 4 -12.40 -39.88 22.78
CA GLU A 4 -13.07 -39.29 23.93
C GLU A 4 -12.38 -38.00 24.39
N LEU A 5 -11.05 -37.98 24.47
CA LEU A 5 -10.29 -36.78 24.83
C LEU A 5 -10.51 -35.67 23.81
N LYS A 6 -10.44 -36.00 22.50
CA LYS A 6 -10.77 -35.06 21.43
C LYS A 6 -12.20 -34.53 21.58
N SER A 7 -13.17 -35.40 21.85
CA SER A 7 -14.57 -35.00 22.06
C SER A 7 -14.73 -34.07 23.26
N TYR A 8 -14.03 -34.35 24.37
CA TYR A 8 -14.05 -33.51 25.56
C TYR A 8 -13.42 -32.13 25.30
N MET A 9 -12.24 -32.08 24.68
CA MET A 9 -11.56 -30.81 24.34
C MET A 9 -12.46 -29.93 23.48
N LEU A 10 -13.08 -30.49 22.43
CA LEU A 10 -14.00 -29.75 21.57
C LEU A 10 -15.24 -29.27 22.33
N LYS A 11 -15.75 -30.05 23.29
CA LYS A 11 -16.86 -29.63 24.15
C LYS A 11 -16.43 -28.46 25.04
N ALA A 12 -15.31 -28.57 25.75
CA ALA A 12 -14.81 -27.52 26.63
C ALA A 12 -14.50 -26.22 25.87
N MET A 13 -13.88 -26.32 24.68
CA MET A 13 -13.63 -25.16 23.82
C MET A 13 -14.92 -24.46 23.38
N LYS A 14 -15.99 -25.22 23.08
CA LYS A 14 -17.31 -24.64 22.76
C LYS A 14 -17.94 -23.93 23.95
N GLU A 15 -17.78 -24.47 25.17
CA GLU A 15 -18.25 -23.79 26.38
C GLU A 15 -17.52 -22.45 26.59
N TYR A 16 -16.20 -22.41 26.34
CA TYR A 16 -15.46 -21.14 26.33
C TYR A 16 -15.90 -20.19 25.22
N GLN A 17 -16.18 -20.70 24.03
CA GLN A 17 -16.70 -19.89 22.92
C GLN A 17 -18.00 -19.19 23.34
N HIS A 18 -18.95 -19.94 23.92
CA HIS A 18 -20.19 -19.39 24.44
C HIS A 18 -19.97 -18.37 25.57
N TYR A 19 -19.04 -18.64 26.49
CA TYR A 19 -18.67 -17.72 27.55
C TYR A 19 -18.11 -16.39 26.99
N PHE A 20 -17.22 -16.46 26.00
CA PHE A 20 -16.61 -15.29 25.37
C PHE A 20 -17.61 -14.48 24.57
N GLU A 21 -18.51 -15.14 23.82
CA GLU A 21 -19.64 -14.48 23.15
C GLU A 21 -20.50 -13.69 24.15
N LYS A 22 -20.90 -14.33 25.26
CA LYS A 22 -21.73 -13.70 26.29
C LYS A 22 -21.05 -12.49 26.94
N THR A 23 -19.73 -12.56 27.12
CA THR A 23 -18.96 -11.48 27.75
C THR A 23 -18.44 -10.45 26.76
N SER A 24 -18.69 -10.61 25.46
CA SER A 24 -18.12 -9.79 24.39
C SER A 24 -16.58 -9.72 24.44
N THR A 25 -15.95 -10.79 24.92
CA THR A 25 -14.50 -10.94 24.95
C THR A 25 -14.07 -11.93 23.87
N LYS A 26 -12.76 -12.01 23.58
CA LYS A 26 -12.19 -12.99 22.65
C LYS A 26 -10.90 -13.56 23.23
N ASN A 27 -10.62 -14.81 22.89
CA ASN A 27 -9.31 -15.41 23.06
C ASN A 27 -8.66 -15.54 21.68
N CYS A 28 -7.38 -15.18 21.57
CA CYS A 28 -6.67 -15.12 20.30
C CYS A 28 -6.42 -16.49 19.67
N TYR A 29 -6.43 -17.56 20.47
CA TYR A 29 -6.08 -18.91 20.05
C TYR A 29 -7.28 -19.86 19.93
N LEU A 30 -8.42 -19.52 20.53
CA LEU A 30 -9.54 -20.46 20.70
C LEU A 30 -10.07 -21.00 19.37
N GLU A 31 -10.34 -20.15 18.38
CA GLU A 31 -10.87 -20.59 17.08
C GLU A 31 -9.86 -21.45 16.32
N ASP A 32 -8.58 -21.06 16.33
CA ASP A 32 -7.49 -21.80 15.71
C ASP A 32 -7.34 -23.18 16.37
N ASN A 33 -7.35 -23.22 17.71
CA ASN A 33 -7.31 -24.45 18.48
C ASN A 33 -8.51 -25.37 18.16
N ILE A 34 -9.72 -24.81 18.03
CA ILE A 34 -10.91 -25.57 17.62
C ILE A 34 -10.69 -26.16 16.22
N GLY A 35 -10.18 -25.38 15.27
CA GLY A 35 -9.87 -25.83 13.92
C GLY A 35 -8.89 -26.99 13.92
N LEU A 36 -7.75 -26.82 14.60
CA LEU A 36 -6.71 -27.83 14.66
C LEU A 36 -7.17 -29.15 15.31
N VAL A 37 -7.91 -29.06 16.44
CA VAL A 37 -8.42 -30.27 17.11
C VAL A 37 -9.49 -30.97 16.27
N LYS A 38 -10.32 -30.23 15.51
CA LYS A 38 -11.30 -30.81 14.57
C LYS A 38 -10.61 -31.62 13.48
N GLU A 39 -9.53 -31.11 12.90
CA GLU A 39 -8.80 -31.75 11.79
C GLU A 39 -7.99 -32.98 12.20
N LEU A 40 -7.69 -33.13 13.50
CA LEU A 40 -6.90 -34.25 14.00
C LEU A 40 -7.53 -35.62 13.69
N LYS A 41 -6.86 -36.43 12.87
CA LYS A 41 -7.25 -37.82 12.58
C LYS A 41 -6.71 -38.74 13.69
N ILE A 42 -7.58 -39.56 14.27
CA ILE A 42 -7.22 -40.54 15.31
C ILE A 42 -7.36 -41.92 14.68
N ASP A 43 -6.24 -42.59 14.45
CA ASP A 43 -6.22 -43.98 14.00
C ASP A 43 -6.68 -44.88 15.17
N GLU A 44 -7.67 -45.75 14.92
CA GLU A 44 -8.40 -46.49 15.96
C GLU A 44 -7.59 -47.60 16.65
N ASP A 45 -6.40 -47.93 16.17
CA ASP A 45 -5.60 -49.01 16.74
C ASP A 45 -4.55 -48.48 17.70
N ASN A 46 -4.87 -48.55 19.00
CA ASN A 46 -4.08 -49.24 20.01
C ASN A 46 -4.69 -48.93 21.37
N GLY A 47 -4.88 -49.99 22.18
CA GLY A 47 -5.52 -49.96 23.50
C GLY A 47 -4.90 -48.98 24.49
N TYR A 48 -5.20 -47.70 24.30
CA TYR A 48 -5.02 -46.68 25.29
C TYR A 48 -6.08 -46.96 26.35
N ASN A 49 -5.64 -47.37 27.53
CA ASN A 49 -6.48 -47.39 28.71
C ASN A 49 -7.22 -46.05 28.76
N GLU A 50 -8.54 -46.10 28.76
CA GLU A 50 -9.42 -44.98 29.05
C GLU A 50 -8.82 -44.23 30.24
N ASP A 51 -8.20 -43.06 29.99
CA ASP A 51 -7.55 -42.33 31.05
C ASP A 51 -8.60 -42.09 32.12
N ILE A 52 -8.33 -42.58 33.33
CA ILE A 52 -9.10 -42.33 34.56
C ILE A 52 -9.47 -40.84 34.66
N PHE A 53 -8.63 -39.97 34.08
CA PHE A 53 -8.85 -38.55 33.80
C PHE A 53 -10.22 -38.21 33.18
N LEU A 54 -10.63 -38.85 32.07
CA LEU A 54 -11.92 -38.59 31.40
C LEU A 54 -13.11 -39.15 32.18
N LYS A 55 -12.90 -40.22 32.97
CA LYS A 55 -13.93 -40.75 33.87
C LYS A 55 -14.21 -39.80 35.04
N ILE A 56 -13.22 -38.99 35.44
CA ILE A 56 -13.31 -38.01 36.54
C ILE A 56 -13.80 -36.64 36.05
N GLN A 57 -13.36 -36.14 34.90
CA GLN A 57 -13.75 -34.83 34.34
C GLN A 57 -15.10 -34.84 33.59
N LYS A 58 -16.20 -35.21 34.27
CA LYS A 58 -17.53 -35.23 33.62
C LYS A 58 -18.14 -33.85 33.36
N GLN A 59 -17.63 -32.79 34.00
CA GLN A 59 -18.22 -31.46 33.95
C GLN A 59 -17.20 -30.38 33.61
N PHE A 60 -17.62 -29.45 32.74
CA PHE A 60 -16.85 -28.27 32.40
C PHE A 60 -16.83 -27.32 33.60
N HIS A 61 -15.64 -26.84 33.93
CA HIS A 61 -15.42 -25.80 34.92
C HIS A 61 -14.54 -24.71 34.30
N LEU A 62 -15.01 -23.46 34.40
CA LEU A 62 -14.38 -22.30 33.77
C LEU A 62 -12.93 -22.07 34.23
N HIS A 63 -12.62 -22.41 35.48
CA HIS A 63 -11.29 -22.21 36.07
C HIS A 63 -10.60 -23.53 36.41
N ASP A 64 -10.90 -24.59 35.66
CA ASP A 64 -10.14 -25.84 35.74
C ASP A 64 -8.87 -25.72 34.89
N PHE A 65 -7.73 -26.15 35.42
CA PHE A 65 -6.43 -26.00 34.75
C PHE A 65 -6.41 -26.66 33.37
N PHE A 66 -6.91 -27.89 33.26
CA PHE A 66 -6.95 -28.59 31.99
C PHE A 66 -7.84 -27.85 30.98
N ASN A 67 -9.00 -27.37 31.40
CA ASN A 67 -9.85 -26.57 30.52
C ASN A 67 -9.14 -25.27 30.08
N LEU A 68 -8.51 -24.55 31.02
CA LEU A 68 -7.76 -23.33 30.71
C LEU A 68 -6.58 -23.60 29.77
N SER A 69 -5.96 -24.78 29.85
CA SER A 69 -4.88 -25.17 28.94
C SER A 69 -5.28 -25.14 27.47
N LEU A 70 -6.58 -25.33 27.18
CA LEU A 70 -7.13 -25.29 25.82
C LEU A 70 -7.21 -23.87 25.24
N LEU A 71 -6.93 -22.85 26.05
CA LEU A 71 -6.95 -21.44 25.67
C LEU A 71 -5.56 -20.87 25.34
N PHE A 72 -4.51 -21.67 25.49
CA PHE A 72 -3.16 -21.37 25.01
C PHE A 72 -2.95 -22.00 23.62
N PRO A 73 -1.93 -21.59 22.84
CA PRO A 73 -1.71 -22.14 21.50
C PRO A 73 -1.44 -23.65 21.55
N VAL A 74 -2.29 -24.44 20.89
CA VAL A 74 -2.11 -25.89 20.79
C VAL A 74 -1.13 -26.21 19.65
N LYS A 75 -0.03 -26.90 19.98
CA LYS A 75 1.00 -27.28 19.00
C LYS A 75 0.89 -28.76 18.64
N PHE A 76 0.99 -29.04 17.34
CA PHE A 76 1.01 -30.40 16.78
C PHE A 76 2.36 -30.67 16.15
N PHE A 77 2.91 -31.86 16.43
CA PHE A 77 4.19 -32.28 15.88
C PHE A 77 4.04 -33.64 15.21
N ASN A 78 4.53 -33.78 13.99
CA ASN A 78 4.65 -35.08 13.36
C ASN A 78 6.04 -35.65 13.67
N LYS A 79 6.08 -36.70 14.49
CA LYS A 79 7.32 -37.40 14.83
C LYS A 79 7.18 -38.87 14.46
N ASN A 80 8.02 -39.34 13.54
CA ASN A 80 8.05 -40.74 13.08
C ASN A 80 6.68 -41.25 12.58
N GLY A 81 5.97 -40.43 11.79
CA GLY A 81 4.64 -40.78 11.27
C GLY A 81 3.50 -40.74 12.29
N LYS A 82 3.78 -40.36 13.55
CA LYS A 82 2.76 -40.16 14.59
C LYS A 82 2.55 -38.68 14.83
N THR A 83 1.29 -38.26 14.86
CA THR A 83 0.91 -36.91 15.27
C THR A 83 0.87 -36.84 16.80
N LEU A 84 1.74 -36.01 17.36
CA LEU A 84 1.81 -35.68 18.78
C LEU A 84 1.12 -34.35 19.03
N VAL A 85 0.36 -34.28 20.10
CA VAL A 85 -0.25 -33.04 20.59
C VAL A 85 0.53 -32.60 21.82
N GLN A 86 1.00 -31.36 21.83
CA GLN A 86 1.60 -30.79 23.02
C GLN A 86 0.50 -30.47 24.03
N LEU A 87 0.51 -31.18 25.15
CA LEU A 87 -0.26 -30.81 26.31
C LEU A 87 0.58 -29.90 27.20
N ILE A 88 -0.12 -29.03 27.92
CA ILE A 88 0.51 -28.12 28.87
C ILE A 88 0.89 -28.90 30.12
N SER A 89 2.12 -28.69 30.58
CA SER A 89 2.61 -29.30 31.83
C SER A 89 1.87 -28.73 33.04
N GLU A 90 1.53 -29.58 34.01
CA GLU A 90 1.08 -29.16 35.34
C GLU A 90 2.26 -28.83 36.26
N ASP A 91 3.48 -29.30 35.94
CA ASP A 91 4.66 -29.07 36.76
C ASP A 91 5.26 -27.68 36.51
N THR A 92 5.78 -27.07 37.57
CA THR A 92 6.58 -25.84 37.50
C THR A 92 7.94 -26.13 38.15
N THR A 93 9.03 -26.06 37.38
CA THR A 93 10.37 -26.30 37.91
C THR A 93 11.14 -24.99 38.04
N GLN A 94 12.04 -24.91 39.03
CA GLN A 94 12.90 -23.73 39.21
C GLN A 94 13.78 -23.48 37.96
N ASN A 95 14.14 -24.55 37.24
CA ASN A 95 14.87 -24.48 35.98
C ASN A 95 14.09 -23.73 34.88
N ASP A 96 12.75 -23.80 34.87
CA ASP A 96 11.92 -23.10 33.88
C ASP A 96 12.05 -21.58 34.04
N LEU A 97 12.07 -21.09 35.28
CA LEU A 97 12.27 -19.67 35.57
C LEU A 97 13.67 -19.20 35.16
N GLU A 98 14.69 -20.01 35.42
CA GLU A 98 16.07 -19.71 35.00
C GLU A 98 16.19 -19.65 33.46
N LEU A 99 15.50 -20.54 32.75
CA LEU A 99 15.44 -20.52 31.30
C LEU A 99 14.79 -19.23 30.77
N ILE A 100 13.63 -18.85 31.31
CA ILE A 100 12.94 -17.61 30.93
C ILE A 100 13.88 -16.40 31.13
N GLN A 101 14.54 -16.31 32.29
CA GLN A 101 15.48 -15.24 32.59
C GLN A 101 16.68 -15.23 31.64
N ALA A 102 17.22 -16.40 31.28
CA ALA A 102 18.31 -16.50 30.33
C ALA A 102 17.91 -16.02 28.93
N VAL A 103 16.72 -16.39 28.45
CA VAL A 103 16.20 -15.92 27.15
C VAL A 103 16.00 -14.41 27.16
N LEU A 104 15.41 -13.84 28.22
CA LEU A 104 15.23 -12.39 28.35
C LEU A 104 16.56 -11.64 28.35
N LYS A 105 17.57 -12.13 29.08
CA LYS A 105 18.92 -11.55 29.03
C LYS A 105 19.49 -11.61 27.61
N ASN A 106 19.36 -12.73 26.91
CA ASN A 106 19.84 -12.83 25.52
C ASN A 106 19.13 -11.84 24.60
N ILE A 107 17.84 -11.57 24.82
CA ILE A 107 17.07 -10.54 24.11
C ILE A 107 17.64 -9.15 24.39
N GLU A 108 17.91 -8.80 25.66
CA GLU A 108 18.46 -7.50 26.04
C GLU A 108 19.89 -7.26 25.50
N HIS A 109 20.72 -8.29 25.48
CA HIS A 109 22.13 -8.18 25.05
C HIS A 109 22.29 -8.16 23.52
N ASN A 110 21.33 -8.69 22.78
CA ASN A 110 21.33 -8.59 21.32
C ASN A 110 20.69 -7.26 20.92
N GLU A 111 21.46 -6.39 20.27
CA GLU A 111 20.87 -5.17 19.69
C GLU A 111 19.70 -5.54 18.78
N LEU A 112 18.56 -4.87 18.99
CA LEU A 112 17.28 -5.02 18.28
C LEU A 112 17.39 -5.02 16.74
N ASN A 113 18.53 -4.61 16.20
CA ASN A 113 18.81 -4.55 14.77
C ASN A 113 19.17 -5.91 14.14
N LYS A 114 19.59 -6.92 14.92
CA LYS A 114 20.00 -8.24 14.39
C LYS A 114 18.89 -9.28 14.36
N LEU A 115 17.89 -9.18 15.23
CA LEU A 115 16.65 -9.96 15.16
C LEU A 115 15.56 -9.07 14.56
N ASN A 116 14.88 -9.54 13.52
CA ASN A 116 13.68 -8.86 13.04
C ASN A 116 12.71 -8.65 14.21
N PHE A 117 12.21 -7.42 14.39
CA PHE A 117 11.29 -7.03 15.46
C PHE A 117 10.16 -8.05 15.70
N PHE A 118 9.58 -8.59 14.62
CA PHE A 118 8.54 -9.62 14.67
C PHE A 118 8.97 -10.93 15.34
N ASN A 119 10.22 -11.36 15.17
CA ASN A 119 10.73 -12.56 15.81
C ASN A 119 10.83 -12.36 17.33
N MET A 120 11.20 -11.17 17.77
CA MET A 120 11.33 -10.82 19.19
C MET A 120 9.98 -10.79 19.87
N GLU A 121 8.97 -10.21 19.22
CA GLU A 121 7.61 -10.17 19.73
C GLU A 121 7.03 -11.58 19.95
N ASN A 122 7.21 -12.48 18.97
CA ASN A 122 6.77 -13.87 19.11
C ASN A 122 7.44 -14.55 20.31
N ILE A 123 8.75 -14.36 20.49
CA ILE A 123 9.47 -14.91 21.65
C ILE A 123 8.90 -14.35 22.96
N ILE A 124 8.63 -13.03 23.03
CA ILE A 124 8.06 -12.40 24.22
C ILE A 124 6.69 -13.00 24.56
N PHE A 125 5.82 -13.21 23.56
CA PHE A 125 4.52 -13.82 23.80
C PHE A 125 4.61 -15.28 24.23
N GLU A 126 5.54 -16.07 23.66
CA GLU A 126 5.77 -17.44 24.13
C GLU A 126 6.24 -17.48 25.59
N LEU A 127 7.10 -16.54 26.00
CA LEU A 127 7.54 -16.43 27.40
C LEU A 127 6.39 -15.98 28.32
N LEU A 128 5.56 -15.05 27.87
CA LEU A 128 4.37 -14.62 28.62
C LEU A 128 3.38 -15.76 28.80
N ASP A 129 3.11 -16.54 27.76
CA ASP A 129 2.23 -17.70 27.82
C ASP A 129 2.75 -18.72 28.86
N GLU A 130 4.08 -18.94 28.94
CA GLU A 130 4.66 -19.81 29.97
C GLU A 130 4.54 -19.22 31.39
N ILE A 131 4.74 -17.92 31.58
CA ILE A 131 4.53 -17.27 32.90
C ILE A 131 3.07 -17.41 33.33
N ILE A 132 2.13 -17.14 32.41
CA ILE A 132 0.70 -17.26 32.66
C ILE A 132 0.35 -18.71 32.97
N ARG A 133 0.93 -19.69 32.27
CA ARG A 133 0.78 -21.11 32.57
C ARG A 133 1.20 -21.42 34.01
N GLN A 134 2.40 -21.03 34.43
CA GLN A 134 2.90 -21.27 35.79
C GLN A 134 1.95 -20.68 36.85
N ILE A 135 1.46 -19.46 36.62
CA ILE A 135 0.48 -18.82 37.51
C ILE A 135 -0.87 -19.54 37.48
N THR A 136 -1.26 -20.11 36.34
CA THR A 136 -2.51 -20.86 36.18
C THR A 136 -2.47 -22.18 36.96
N VAL A 137 -1.32 -22.86 37.00
CA VAL A 137 -1.11 -24.04 37.85
C VAL A 137 -1.34 -23.70 39.32
N GLU A 138 -0.74 -22.60 39.81
CA GLU A 138 -0.86 -22.17 41.20
C GLU A 138 -2.27 -21.67 41.54
N CYS A 139 -2.84 -20.82 40.68
CA CYS A 139 -4.13 -20.20 40.86
C CYS A 139 -4.85 -20.01 39.51
N PRO A 140 -5.73 -20.95 39.12
CA PRO A 140 -6.40 -20.93 37.82
C PRO A 140 -7.18 -19.66 37.53
N LYS A 141 -7.82 -19.05 38.54
CA LYS A 141 -8.56 -17.79 38.37
C LYS A 141 -7.64 -16.62 38.02
N ARG A 142 -6.45 -16.55 38.63
CA ARG A 142 -5.45 -15.53 38.34
C ARG A 142 -4.85 -15.75 36.96
N GLY A 143 -4.53 -17.00 36.64
CA GLY A 143 -4.10 -17.41 35.32
C GLY A 143 -5.07 -17.00 34.22
N PHE A 144 -6.36 -17.32 34.40
CA PHE A 144 -7.42 -16.92 33.47
C PHE A 144 -7.50 -15.40 33.28
N ALA A 145 -7.45 -14.62 34.36
CA ALA A 145 -7.46 -13.17 34.26
C ALA A 145 -6.27 -12.62 33.46
N LEU A 146 -5.06 -13.13 33.71
CA LEU A 146 -3.85 -12.73 32.98
C LEU A 146 -3.91 -13.14 31.51
N LEU A 147 -4.43 -14.34 31.22
CA LEU A 147 -4.66 -14.79 29.85
C LEU A 147 -5.59 -13.84 29.09
N MET A 148 -6.68 -13.38 29.72
CA MET A 148 -7.60 -12.42 29.10
C MET A 148 -6.93 -11.07 28.83
N ILE A 149 -6.10 -10.58 29.75
CA ILE A 149 -5.33 -9.35 29.56
C ILE A 149 -4.33 -9.52 28.40
N ASN A 150 -3.61 -10.64 28.36
CA ASN A 150 -2.65 -10.94 27.29
C ASN A 150 -3.32 -10.99 25.91
N ASN A 151 -4.50 -11.62 25.82
CA ASN A 151 -5.29 -11.66 24.59
C ASN A 151 -5.68 -10.27 24.09
N GLU A 152 -6.15 -9.37 24.97
CA GLU A 152 -6.49 -8.01 24.55
C GLU A 152 -5.24 -7.21 24.12
N ILE A 153 -4.08 -7.44 24.75
CA ILE A 153 -2.80 -6.86 24.32
C ILE A 153 -2.43 -7.34 22.91
N GLN A 154 -2.43 -8.66 22.67
CA GLN A 154 -2.13 -9.24 21.36
C GLN A 154 -3.07 -8.74 20.27
N LYS A 155 -4.37 -8.71 20.54
CA LYS A 155 -5.40 -8.20 19.63
C LYS A 155 -5.15 -6.74 19.27
N ASN A 156 -4.83 -5.89 20.25
CA ASN A 156 -4.54 -4.48 20.00
C ASN A 156 -3.26 -4.31 19.17
N ILE A 157 -2.20 -5.07 19.46
CA ILE A 157 -0.96 -5.03 18.68
C ILE A 157 -1.23 -5.45 17.23
N ASN A 158 -1.99 -6.53 17.01
CA ASN A 158 -2.36 -6.98 15.66
C ASN A 158 -3.19 -5.92 14.92
N TYR A 159 -4.12 -5.25 15.60
CA TYR A 159 -4.88 -4.14 15.04
C TYR A 159 -3.97 -2.98 14.59
N TYR A 160 -3.01 -2.58 15.43
CA TYR A 160 -2.07 -1.52 15.07
C TYR A 160 -1.14 -1.90 13.92
N LYS A 161 -0.67 -3.16 13.85
CA LYS A 161 0.09 -3.67 12.71
C LYS A 161 -0.69 -3.55 11.41
N ASN A 162 -1.94 -4.02 11.40
CA ASN A 162 -2.80 -3.91 10.23
C ASN A 162 -3.04 -2.45 9.80
N LEU A 163 -3.17 -1.53 10.75
CA LEU A 163 -3.30 -0.10 10.44
C LEU A 163 -2.02 0.45 9.79
N ILE A 164 -0.84 0.08 10.30
CA ILE A 164 0.44 0.47 9.71
C ILE A 164 0.52 -0.05 8.28
N ASP A 165 0.21 -1.32 8.05
CA ASP A 165 0.24 -1.94 6.71
C ASP A 165 -0.70 -1.19 5.73
N ILE A 166 -1.90 -0.81 6.18
CA ILE A 166 -2.84 -0.02 5.37
C ILE A 166 -2.27 1.37 5.05
N ILE A 167 -1.65 2.03 6.02
CA ILE A 167 -1.04 3.36 5.84
C ILE A 167 0.12 3.28 4.84
N GLU A 168 1.01 2.30 5.01
CA GLU A 168 2.14 2.07 4.11
C GLU A 168 1.67 1.79 2.68
N HIS A 169 0.69 0.88 2.52
CA HIS A 169 0.10 0.58 1.23
C HIS A 169 -0.50 1.81 0.54
N ASN A 170 -1.27 2.62 1.28
CA ASN A 170 -1.88 3.83 0.73
C ASN A 170 -0.83 4.88 0.35
N ASN A 171 0.22 5.04 1.14
CA ASN A 171 1.33 5.95 0.83
C ASN A 171 2.06 5.52 -0.44
N ASP A 172 2.32 4.22 -0.60
CA ASP A 172 2.96 3.68 -1.81
C ASP A 172 2.09 3.90 -3.05
N MET A 173 0.79 3.64 -2.96
CA MET A 173 -0.16 3.89 -4.06
C MET A 173 -0.24 5.38 -4.42
N ASN A 174 -0.31 6.26 -3.42
CA ASN A 174 -0.31 7.72 -3.65
C ASN A 174 0.99 8.19 -4.31
N ASN A 175 2.14 7.66 -3.88
CA ASN A 175 3.43 7.97 -4.47
C ASN A 175 3.54 7.50 -5.92
N GLN A 176 2.98 6.33 -6.25
CA GLN A 176 2.91 5.83 -7.62
C GLN A 176 2.03 6.72 -8.50
N ASN A 177 0.81 7.03 -8.05
CA ASN A 177 -0.11 7.93 -8.76
C ASN A 177 0.52 9.31 -9.02
N TYR A 178 1.21 9.87 -8.03
CA TYR A 178 1.91 11.15 -8.17
C TYR A 178 3.03 11.09 -9.22
N LYS A 179 3.80 10.00 -9.26
CA LYS A 179 4.84 9.78 -10.28
C LYS A 179 4.24 9.68 -11.69
N GLU A 180 3.13 8.98 -11.84
CA GLU A 180 2.42 8.85 -13.13
C GLU A 180 1.90 10.20 -13.63
N GLN A 181 1.25 10.98 -12.77
CA GLN A 181 0.79 12.34 -13.11
C GLN A 181 1.96 13.24 -13.51
N LEU A 182 3.06 13.18 -12.77
CA LEU A 182 4.25 13.98 -13.08
C LEU A 182 4.87 13.58 -14.44
N GLN A 183 4.78 12.30 -14.82
CA GLN A 183 5.20 11.84 -16.14
C GLN A 183 4.26 12.33 -17.25
N GLN A 184 2.95 12.29 -17.04
CA GLN A 184 1.96 12.83 -18.00
C GLN A 184 2.15 14.33 -18.21
N HIS A 185 2.35 15.10 -17.14
CA HIS A 185 2.62 16.53 -17.23
C HIS A 185 3.91 16.84 -17.98
N LYS A 186 4.96 16.02 -17.83
CA LYS A 186 6.19 16.17 -18.62
C LYS A 186 5.94 15.97 -20.11
N LEU A 187 5.23 14.91 -20.49
CA LEU A 187 4.88 14.66 -21.90
C LEU A 187 4.09 15.84 -22.49
N PHE A 188 3.10 16.35 -21.74
CA PHE A 188 2.31 17.49 -22.18
C PHE A 188 3.15 18.78 -22.33
N LEU A 189 4.12 19.01 -21.45
CA LEU A 189 5.06 20.13 -21.57
C LEU A 189 5.96 19.98 -22.80
N ASP A 190 6.42 18.77 -23.10
CA ASP A 190 7.24 18.50 -24.28
C ASP A 190 6.44 18.72 -25.59
N GLU A 191 5.17 18.30 -25.62
CA GLU A 191 4.24 18.56 -26.72
C GLU A 191 4.01 20.06 -26.94
N LEU A 192 3.71 20.81 -25.87
CA LEU A 192 3.53 22.26 -25.93
C LEU A 192 4.81 22.99 -26.38
N ALA A 193 5.98 22.55 -25.93
CA ALA A 193 7.26 23.13 -26.36
C ALA A 193 7.49 22.90 -27.87
N THR A 194 7.09 21.74 -28.39
CA THR A 194 7.16 21.43 -29.82
C THR A 194 6.20 22.32 -30.61
N GLU A 195 4.96 22.47 -30.16
CA GLU A 195 3.96 23.34 -30.78
C GLU A 195 4.40 24.81 -30.76
N GLU A 196 5.01 25.28 -29.67
CA GLU A 196 5.54 26.63 -29.57
C GLU A 196 6.62 26.91 -30.64
N ILE A 197 7.51 25.95 -30.88
CA ILE A 197 8.55 26.05 -31.92
C ILE A 197 7.90 26.13 -33.29
N GLU A 198 6.95 25.23 -33.62
CA GLU A 198 6.25 25.24 -34.90
C GLU A 198 5.48 26.55 -35.16
N LEU A 199 4.82 27.08 -34.12
CA LEU A 199 4.09 28.34 -34.24
C LEU A 199 5.04 29.52 -34.43
N LYS A 200 6.21 29.52 -33.78
CA LYS A 200 7.25 30.53 -33.99
C LYS A 200 7.79 30.50 -35.41
N GLU A 201 8.02 29.33 -35.97
CA GLU A 201 8.45 29.17 -37.38
C GLU A 201 7.38 29.70 -38.35
N LYS A 202 6.12 29.28 -38.20
CA LYS A 202 5.00 29.77 -39.03
C LYS A 202 4.83 31.29 -38.94
N LEU A 203 5.03 31.87 -37.77
CA LEU A 203 4.95 33.31 -37.55
C LEU A 203 6.09 34.04 -38.26
N LEU A 204 7.31 33.50 -38.21
CA LEU A 204 8.46 34.05 -38.93
C LEU A 204 8.25 34.02 -40.45
N ASP A 205 7.75 32.91 -40.98
CA ASP A 205 7.44 32.77 -42.41
C ASP A 205 6.39 33.79 -42.85
N SER A 206 5.30 33.92 -42.09
CA SER A 206 4.24 34.90 -42.36
C SER A 206 4.75 36.35 -42.30
N GLN A 207 5.67 36.66 -41.37
CA GLN A 207 6.30 37.97 -41.28
C GLN A 207 7.19 38.26 -42.50
N ASN A 208 7.95 37.28 -42.96
CA ASN A 208 8.79 37.39 -44.15
C ASN A 208 7.94 37.62 -45.41
N GLU A 209 6.87 36.84 -45.59
CA GLU A 209 5.92 37.02 -46.71
C GLU A 209 5.28 38.41 -46.70
N LEU A 210 4.83 38.87 -45.54
CA LEU A 210 4.23 40.20 -45.40
C LEU A 210 5.24 41.32 -45.71
N GLN A 211 6.52 41.13 -45.38
CA GLN A 211 7.57 42.08 -45.71
C GLN A 211 7.87 42.11 -47.22
N LEU A 212 7.90 40.94 -47.87
CA LEU A 212 8.04 40.84 -49.33
C LEU A 212 6.89 41.56 -50.04
N LEU A 213 5.64 41.29 -49.63
CA LEU A 213 4.45 41.91 -50.22
C LEU A 213 4.43 43.43 -50.02
N LYS A 214 4.86 43.92 -48.85
CA LYS A 214 5.04 45.37 -48.60
C LYS A 214 6.05 45.99 -49.57
N ASN A 215 7.20 45.34 -49.76
CA ASN A 215 8.24 45.81 -50.67
C ASN A 215 7.75 45.82 -52.13
N GLU A 216 7.02 44.80 -52.56
CA GLU A 216 6.43 44.75 -53.90
C GLU A 216 5.37 45.85 -54.11
N ASN A 217 4.50 46.08 -53.12
CA ASN A 217 3.51 47.14 -53.19
C ASN A 217 4.17 48.53 -53.25
N LEU A 218 5.24 48.76 -52.49
CA LEU A 218 6.02 50.00 -52.56
C LEU A 218 6.63 50.21 -53.95
N LYS A 219 7.22 49.16 -54.55
CA LYS A 219 7.75 49.22 -55.93
C LYS A 219 6.66 49.55 -56.94
N LYS A 220 5.52 48.86 -56.90
CA LYS A 220 4.37 49.12 -57.79
C LYS A 220 3.84 50.54 -57.62
N MET A 221 3.77 51.05 -56.38
CA MET A 221 3.32 52.42 -56.12
C MET A 221 4.29 53.46 -56.70
N GLN A 222 5.61 53.20 -56.57
CA GLN A 222 6.64 54.06 -57.15
C GLN A 222 6.62 54.02 -58.69
N GLU A 223 6.49 52.84 -59.30
CA GLU A 223 6.34 52.71 -60.75
C GLU A 223 5.11 53.44 -61.27
N ASN A 224 3.97 53.33 -60.57
CA ASN A 224 2.75 54.06 -60.92
C ASN A 224 2.94 55.58 -60.77
N LYS A 225 3.70 56.04 -59.77
CA LYS A 225 4.05 57.46 -59.61
C LYS A 225 4.92 57.93 -60.79
N ASN A 226 5.98 57.19 -61.12
CA ASN A 226 6.86 57.50 -62.25
C ASN A 226 6.08 57.52 -63.59
N LYS A 227 5.17 56.57 -63.83
CA LYS A 227 4.32 56.55 -65.03
C LYS A 227 3.44 57.80 -65.12
N LYS A 228 2.83 58.22 -64.02
CA LYS A 228 2.03 59.46 -63.97
C LYS A 228 2.88 60.70 -64.25
N GLU A 229 4.10 60.74 -63.73
CA GLU A 229 5.05 61.84 -63.96
C GLU A 229 5.49 61.91 -65.43
N ILE A 230 5.90 60.80 -66.03
CA ILE A 230 6.24 60.71 -67.47
C ILE A 230 5.05 61.14 -68.33
N GLN A 231 3.84 60.68 -68.01
CA GLN A 231 2.63 61.05 -68.74
C GLN A 231 2.37 62.56 -68.66
N TYR A 232 2.57 63.15 -67.48
CA TYR A 232 2.44 64.60 -67.27
C TYR A 232 3.47 65.38 -68.09
N ASP A 233 4.73 64.97 -68.08
CA ASP A 233 5.80 65.62 -68.85
C ASP A 233 5.59 65.52 -70.36
N LEU A 234 5.12 64.37 -70.86
CA LEU A 234 4.77 64.18 -72.27
C LEU A 234 3.60 65.08 -72.69
N LEU A 235 2.56 65.19 -71.86
CA LEU A 235 1.44 66.10 -72.11
C LEU A 235 1.93 67.55 -72.21
N LYS A 236 2.74 67.99 -71.25
CA LYS A 236 3.33 69.34 -71.24
C LYS A 236 4.23 69.60 -72.46
N HIS A 237 5.02 68.60 -72.87
CA HIS A 237 5.85 68.71 -74.07
C HIS A 237 5.01 68.81 -75.35
N ASN A 238 3.96 68.00 -75.47
CA ASN A 238 3.04 68.04 -76.59
C ASN A 238 2.28 69.37 -76.67
N GLU A 239 1.85 69.93 -75.53
CA GLU A 239 1.27 71.27 -75.46
C GLU A 239 2.24 72.34 -75.98
N SER A 240 3.51 72.29 -75.56
CA SER A 240 4.54 73.21 -76.05
C SER A 240 4.84 73.03 -77.55
N LEU A 241 4.85 71.80 -78.07
CA LEU A 241 5.00 71.54 -79.50
C LEU A 241 3.82 72.06 -80.31
N LEU A 242 2.59 71.87 -79.82
CA LEU A 242 1.38 72.42 -80.43
C LEU A 242 1.45 73.96 -80.48
N GLU A 243 1.94 74.59 -79.42
CA GLU A 243 2.14 76.05 -79.37
C GLU A 243 3.17 76.51 -80.41
N LYS A 244 4.32 75.83 -80.51
CA LYS A 244 5.34 76.10 -81.56
C LYS A 244 4.82 75.86 -82.98
N ILE A 245 4.03 74.81 -83.20
CA ILE A 245 3.42 74.55 -84.51
C ILE A 245 2.45 75.67 -84.87
N LYS A 246 1.62 76.14 -83.92
CA LYS A 246 0.76 77.31 -84.12
C LYS A 246 1.58 78.54 -84.49
N GLU A 247 2.67 78.83 -83.77
CA GLU A 247 3.58 79.94 -84.09
C GLU A 247 4.19 79.82 -85.50
N ILE A 248 4.49 78.62 -85.99
CA ILE A 248 5.01 78.39 -87.35
C ILE A 248 3.92 78.61 -88.40
N TYR A 249 2.71 78.11 -88.18
CA TYR A 249 1.57 78.34 -89.07
C TYR A 249 1.20 79.82 -89.15
N ASP A 250 1.22 80.53 -88.02
CA ASP A 250 0.96 81.97 -87.96
C ASP A 250 2.05 82.75 -88.74
N LYS A 251 3.29 82.25 -88.79
CA LYS A 251 4.39 82.83 -89.60
C LYS A 251 4.37 82.45 -91.08
N GLN A 252 3.68 81.38 -91.47
CA GLN A 252 3.49 80.98 -92.88
C GLN A 252 2.17 81.49 -93.48
N GLY A 253 1.28 82.05 -92.65
CA GLY A 253 0.05 82.74 -93.08
C GLY A 253 0.21 84.23 -93.38
N GLU A 254 1.40 84.79 -93.19
CA GLU A 254 1.77 86.13 -93.66
C GLU A 254 2.74 86.00 -94.86
N ILE A 255 2.23 86.38 -96.04
CA ILE A 255 2.81 86.39 -97.42
C ILE A 255 2.36 85.22 -98.30
#